data_AF-A0A947CBF7-F1
#
_entry.id   AF-A0A947CBF7-F1
#
_cell.length_a   1.000
_cell.length_b   1.000
_cell.length_c   1.000
_cell.angle_alpha   90.00
_cell.angle_beta   90.00
_cell.angle_gamma   90.00
#
_symmetry.space_group_name_H-M   'P 1'
#
loop_
_entity.id
_entity.type
_entity.pdbx_description
1 polymer ?
#
loop_
_entity_poly.entity_id
_entity_poly.type
_entity_poly.pdbx_seq_one_letter_code
_entity_poly.pdbx_strand_id
1 'polypeptide(L)'
;ALARAGDEAEARRVMESVQGSDPTRRALVYAALGDSDEAFRLLDEALDEGSPFLTELRDPAYDPIREDPRFRAAMRRVGLID
;
A
#
# COMPACT_ATOMS: atom_id res chain seq x y z
N ALA A 1 27.59 6.42 -1.86
CA ALA A 1 26.44 7.26 -1.45
C ALA A 1 25.55 7.72 -2.61
N LEU A 2 25.73 7.24 -3.85
CA LEU A 2 24.93 7.67 -5.02
C LEU A 2 23.64 6.85 -5.25
N ALA A 3 23.55 5.62 -4.72
CA ALA A 3 22.37 4.76 -4.88
C ALA A 3 21.11 5.36 -4.18
N ARG A 4 21.19 5.68 -2.88
CA ARG A 4 20.05 6.23 -2.11
C ARG A 4 19.43 7.49 -2.71
N ALA A 5 20.24 8.39 -3.27
CA ALA A 5 19.74 9.66 -3.80
C ALA A 5 18.95 9.49 -5.11
N GLY A 6 19.24 8.43 -5.89
CA GLY A 6 18.45 8.05 -7.05
C GLY A 6 17.12 7.43 -6.64
N ASP A 7 17.17 6.51 -5.67
CA ASP A 7 15.99 5.81 -5.13
C ASP A 7 14.99 6.79 -4.49
N GLU A 8 15.47 7.81 -3.78
CA GLU A 8 14.61 8.82 -3.13
C GLU A 8 13.92 9.73 -4.16
N ALA A 9 14.63 10.16 -5.20
CA ALA A 9 14.06 10.99 -6.27
C ALA A 9 13.02 10.21 -7.09
N GLU A 10 13.27 8.93 -7.33
CA GLU A 10 12.34 8.03 -8.03
C GLU A 10 11.11 7.73 -7.17
N ALA A 11 11.30 7.35 -5.90
CA ALA A 11 10.22 7.15 -4.94
C ALA A 11 9.32 8.39 -4.85
N ARG A 12 9.91 9.59 -4.80
CA ARG A 12 9.15 10.84 -4.77
C ARG A 12 8.31 11.05 -6.04
N ARG A 13 8.86 10.79 -7.23
CA ARG A 13 8.09 10.91 -8.49
C ARG A 13 6.93 9.91 -8.54
N VAL A 14 7.15 8.69 -8.05
CA VAL A 14 6.09 7.68 -7.94
C VAL A 14 5.02 8.14 -6.94
N MET A 15 5.41 8.71 -5.80
CA MET A 15 4.47 9.25 -4.82
C MET A 15 3.65 10.40 -5.40
N GLU A 16 4.28 11.31 -6.15
CA GLU A 16 3.60 12.40 -6.85
C GLU A 16 2.62 11.87 -7.90
N SER A 17 2.94 10.78 -8.61
CA SER A 17 2.06 10.22 -9.64
C SER A 17 0.85 9.47 -9.08
N VAL A 18 0.91 9.00 -7.82
CA VAL A 18 -0.22 8.37 -7.13
C VAL A 18 -1.01 9.34 -6.25
N GLN A 19 -0.60 10.61 -6.14
CA GLN A 19 -1.42 11.62 -5.46
C GLN A 19 -2.77 11.78 -6.16
N GLY A 20 -3.86 11.72 -5.39
CA GLY A 20 -5.22 11.76 -5.91
C GLY A 20 -5.73 10.44 -6.50
N SER A 21 -4.90 9.39 -6.53
CA SER A 21 -5.38 8.03 -6.79
C SER A 21 -6.06 7.43 -5.56
N ASP A 22 -6.78 6.34 -5.78
CA ASP A 22 -7.49 5.60 -4.74
C ASP A 22 -6.55 5.19 -3.57
N PRO A 23 -7.01 5.24 -2.31
CA PRO A 23 -6.18 4.91 -1.14
C PRO A 23 -5.56 3.52 -1.20
N THR A 24 -6.22 2.52 -1.79
CA THR A 24 -5.65 1.16 -1.99
C THR A 24 -4.40 1.22 -2.87
N ARG A 25 -4.41 1.99 -3.95
CA ARG A 25 -3.24 2.08 -4.85
C ARG A 25 -2.09 2.87 -4.24
N ARG A 26 -2.42 3.91 -3.46
CA ARG A 26 -1.42 4.66 -2.70
C ARG A 26 -0.76 3.76 -1.65
N ALA A 27 -1.54 2.96 -0.94
CA ALA A 27 -1.02 2.02 0.07
C ALA A 27 -0.01 1.04 -0.52
N LEU A 28 -0.25 0.54 -1.74
CA LEU A 28 0.68 -0.34 -2.45
C LEU A 28 2.07 0.29 -2.61
N VAL A 29 2.15 1.58 -2.95
CA VAL A 29 3.42 2.27 -3.12
C VAL A 29 4.16 2.40 -1.80
N TYR A 30 3.48 2.80 -0.72
CA TYR A 30 4.09 2.89 0.61
C TYR A 30 4.55 1.53 1.12
N ALA A 31 3.77 0.47 0.88
CA ALA A 31 4.16 -0.91 1.19
C ALA A 31 5.44 -1.31 0.45
N ALA A 32 5.53 -1.02 -0.85
CA ALA A 32 6.71 -1.30 -1.66
C ALA A 32 7.97 -0.52 -1.22
N LEU A 33 7.80 0.69 -0.66
CA LEU A 33 8.89 1.47 -0.07
C LEU A 33 9.26 1.04 1.36
N GLY A 34 8.52 0.10 1.95
CA GLY A 34 8.72 -0.35 3.34
C GLY A 34 8.14 0.60 4.38
N ASP A 35 7.44 1.66 3.98
CA ASP A 35 6.72 2.55 4.89
C ASP A 35 5.37 1.93 5.25
N SER A 36 5.44 0.98 6.18
CA SER A 36 4.28 0.16 6.55
C SER A 36 3.20 0.99 7.24
N ASP A 37 3.57 1.98 8.05
CA ASP A 37 2.60 2.75 8.82
C ASP A 37 1.71 3.61 7.91
N GLU A 38 2.30 4.28 6.91
CA GLU A 38 1.51 5.04 5.94
C GLU A 38 0.70 4.13 5.01
N ALA A 39 1.24 2.95 4.66
CA ALA A 39 0.48 1.95 3.92
C ALA A 39 -0.77 1.50 4.68
N PHE A 40 -0.66 1.22 5.98
CA PHE A 40 -1.81 0.83 6.80
C PHE A 40 -2.80 1.96 7.02
N ARG A 41 -2.33 3.19 7.24
CA ARG A 41 -3.22 4.36 7.34
C ARG A 41 -4.11 4.49 6.09
N LEU A 42 -3.55 4.25 4.91
CA LEU A 42 -4.26 4.30 3.63
C LEU A 42 -5.16 3.08 3.40
N LEU A 43 -4.77 1.90 3.87
CA LEU A 43 -5.65 0.72 3.82
C LEU A 43 -6.87 0.90 4.73
N ASP A 44 -6.71 1.49 5.91
CA ASP A 44 -7.84 1.81 6.80
C ASP A 44 -8.80 2.80 6.12
N GLU A 45 -8.25 3.86 5.50
CA GLU A 45 -9.02 4.81 4.67
C GLU A 45 -9.76 4.10 3.53
N ALA A 46 -9.08 3.23 2.77
CA ALA A 46 -9.68 2.44 1.69
C ALA A 46 -10.83 1.55 2.17
N LEU A 47 -10.67 0.92 3.34
CA LEU A 47 -11.67 0.03 3.92
C LEU A 47 -12.90 0.78 4.41
N ASP A 48 -12.71 1.97 4.98
CA ASP A 48 -13.80 2.79 5.51
C ASP A 48 -14.57 3.49 4.39
N GLU A 49 -13.88 3.91 3.32
CA GLU A 49 -14.51 4.47 2.12
C GLU A 49 -15.13 3.41 1.19
N GLY A 50 -14.82 2.14 1.41
CA GLY A 50 -15.29 1.04 0.56
C GLY A 50 -14.68 1.11 -0.84
N SER A 51 -13.36 1.32 -0.91
CA SER A 51 -12.62 1.43 -2.15
C SER A 51 -12.98 0.28 -3.13
N PRO A 52 -13.24 0.60 -4.41
CA PRO A 52 -13.53 -0.42 -5.42
C PRO A 52 -12.30 -1.26 -5.80
N PHE A 53 -11.10 -0.89 -5.32
CA PHE A 53 -9.84 -1.54 -5.64
C PHE A 53 -9.33 -2.47 -4.54
N LEU A 54 -10.12 -2.74 -3.49
CA LEU A 54 -9.71 -3.63 -2.38
C LEU A 54 -9.34 -5.07 -2.82
N THR A 55 -9.74 -5.51 -4.01
CA THR A 55 -9.26 -6.80 -4.56
C THR A 55 -7.77 -6.79 -4.92
N GLU A 56 -7.18 -5.62 -5.12
CA GLU A 56 -5.75 -5.41 -5.38
C GLU A 56 -4.87 -5.72 -4.15
N LEU A 57 -5.44 -5.96 -2.96
CA LEU A 57 -4.67 -6.48 -1.81
C LEU A 57 -3.99 -7.83 -2.08
N ARG A 58 -4.40 -8.55 -3.14
CA ARG A 58 -3.70 -9.77 -3.59
C ARG A 58 -2.43 -9.50 -4.39
N ASP A 59 -2.17 -8.26 -4.80
CA ASP A 59 -1.04 -7.91 -5.66
C ASP A 59 0.30 -8.17 -4.94
N PRO A 60 1.26 -8.87 -5.56
CA PRO A 60 2.58 -9.15 -5.00
C PRO A 60 3.30 -7.92 -4.42
N ALA A 61 3.06 -6.70 -4.88
CA ALA A 61 3.70 -5.51 -4.34
C ALA A 61 3.33 -5.19 -2.86
N TYR A 62 2.32 -5.84 -2.28
CA TYR A 62 2.12 -5.85 -0.83
C TYR A 62 2.93 -6.93 -0.08
N ASP A 63 3.77 -7.73 -0.74
CA ASP A 63 4.65 -8.72 -0.10
C ASP A 63 5.43 -8.17 1.10
N PRO A 64 5.97 -6.94 1.07
CA PRO A 64 6.70 -6.39 2.20
C PRO A 64 5.89 -6.32 3.51
N ILE A 65 4.57 -6.19 3.42
CA ILE A 65 3.68 -6.11 4.59
C ILE A 65 2.74 -7.31 4.73
N ARG A 66 2.85 -8.32 3.86
CA ARG A 66 1.90 -9.44 3.76
C ARG A 66 1.81 -10.31 5.00
N GLU A 67 2.93 -10.44 5.71
CA GLU A 67 3.02 -11.20 6.95
C GLU A 67 2.55 -10.41 8.18
N ASP A 68 2.33 -9.09 8.06
CA ASP A 68 1.85 -8.26 9.15
C ASP A 68 0.39 -8.66 9.53
N PRO A 69 0.10 -8.88 10.82
CA PRO A 69 -1.25 -9.21 11.27
C PRO A 69 -2.34 -8.20 10.85
N ARG A 70 -1.99 -6.91 10.72
CA ARG A 70 -2.89 -5.84 10.27
C ARG A 70 -3.31 -6.07 8.82
N PHE A 71 -2.37 -6.46 7.95
CA PHE A 71 -2.67 -6.75 6.54
C PHE A 71 -3.58 -7.96 6.40
N ARG A 72 -3.29 -9.05 7.14
CA ARG A 72 -4.15 -10.23 7.16
C ARG A 72 -5.55 -9.92 7.68
N ALA A 73 -5.69 -9.02 8.65
CA ALA A 73 -6.98 -8.56 9.13
C ALA A 73 -7.74 -7.76 8.05
N ALA A 74 -7.07 -6.87 7.32
CA ALA A 74 -7.65 -6.17 6.19
C ALA A 74 -8.16 -7.14 5.12
N MET A 75 -7.34 -8.12 4.69
CA MET A 75 -7.74 -9.13 3.72
C MET A 75 -8.94 -9.98 4.16
N ARG A 76 -9.03 -10.36 5.45
CA ARG A 76 -10.20 -11.05 6.00
C ARG A 76 -11.46 -10.17 5.99
N ARG A 77 -11.33 -8.89 6.38
CA ARG A 77 -12.45 -7.93 6.41
C ARG A 77 -13.11 -7.78 5.04
N VAL A 78 -12.34 -7.91 3.95
CA VAL A 78 -12.83 -7.83 2.56
C VAL A 78 -13.07 -9.21 1.92
N GLY A 79 -12.95 -10.30 2.67
CA GLY A 79 -13.26 -11.66 2.19
C GLY A 79 -12.25 -12.25 1.20
N LEU A 80 -10.98 -11.82 1.23
CA LEU A 80 -9.95 -12.33 0.33
C LEU A 80 -9.19 -13.55 0.90
N ILE A 81 -9.22 -13.74 2.21
CA ILE A 81 -8.69 -14.91 2.89
C ILE A 81 -9.62 -15.26 4.05
N ASP A 82 -9.55 -16.50 4.52
CA ASP A 82 -10.30 -17.01 5.68
C ASP A 82 -9.56 -16.76 7.00
#